data_AF-A0A7R9JH33-F1
#
_entry.id   AF-A0A7R9JH33-F1
#
_cell.length_a   1.000
_cell.length_b   1.000
_cell.length_c   1.000
_cell.angle_alpha   90.00
_cell.angle_beta   90.00
_cell.angle_gamma   90.00
#
_symmetry.space_group_name_H-M   'P 1'
#
loop_
_entity.id
_entity.type
_entity.pdbx_description
1 polymer ?
#
loop_
_entity_poly.entity_id
_entity_poly.type
_entity_poly.pdbx_seq_one_letter_code
_entity_poly.pdbx_strand_id
1 'polypeptide(L)' 'QSVSPGAVDTDFAEGLDMPNWKALRDEFVNNNPGLESKDITDAVIYTLSTPPQVQIHEITIRPIGEKF' A
#
# COMPACT_ATOMS: atom_id res chain seq x y z
N GLN A 1 0.34 -11.02 -13.26
CA GLN A 1 1.25 -10.08 -12.59
C GLN A 1 0.51 -9.58 -11.37
N SER A 2 1.18 -9.45 -10.23
CA SER A 2 0.56 -9.09 -8.96
C SER A 2 1.43 -8.04 -8.25
N VAL A 3 0.77 -7.12 -7.56
CA VAL A 3 1.38 -6.08 -6.73
C VAL A 3 0.72 -6.19 -5.35
N SER A 4 1.54 -6.50 -4.34
CA SER A 4 1.11 -6.76 -2.97
C SER A 4 1.62 -5.64 -2.06
N PRO A 5 0.81 -4.58 -1.84
CA PRO A 5 1.17 -3.51 -0.91
C PRO A 5 0.98 -3.93 0.55
N GLY A 6 1.81 -3.36 1.43
CA GLY A 6 1.56 -3.29 2.87
C GLY A 6 0.50 -2.22 3.20
N ALA A 7 0.59 -1.60 4.37
CA ALA A 7 -0.32 -0.51 4.73
C ALA A 7 -0.17 0.69 3.76
N VAL A 8 -1.28 1.14 3.18
CA VAL A 8 -1.35 2.31 2.29
C VAL A 8 -2.41 3.27 2.82
N ASP A 9 -2.07 4.56 2.92
CA ASP A 9 -3.03 5.60 3.30
C ASP A 9 -4.01 5.83 2.14
N THR A 10 -5.24 5.34 2.36
CA THR A 10 -6.35 5.37 1.41
C THR A 10 -7.66 5.51 2.17
N ASP A 11 -8.72 5.89 1.45
CA ASP A 11 -10.08 5.95 2.01
C ASP A 11 -10.75 4.57 2.09
N PHE A 12 -10.02 3.46 1.84
CA PHE A 12 -10.55 2.10 1.76
C PHE A 12 -11.45 1.74 2.96
N ALA A 13 -11.01 2.16 4.14
CA ALA A 13 -11.66 1.77 5.37
C ALA A 13 -12.87 2.64 5.76
N GLU A 14 -13.15 3.73 5.03
CA GLU A 14 -14.42 4.45 5.15
C GLU A 14 -15.61 3.59 4.71
N GLY A 15 -15.37 2.60 3.83
CA GLY A 15 -16.38 1.63 3.39
C GLY A 15 -16.60 0.44 4.32
N LEU A 16 -15.82 0.34 5.41
CA LEU A 16 -15.94 -0.77 6.36
C LEU A 16 -16.97 -0.41 7.43
N ASP A 17 -17.90 -1.34 7.70
CA ASP A 17 -18.83 -1.22 8.85
C ASP A 17 -18.08 -1.56 10.14
N MET A 18 -17.16 -0.67 10.52
CA MET A 18 -16.37 -0.77 11.73
C MET A 18 -16.64 0.42 12.65
N PRO A 19 -17.19 0.19 13.85
CA PRO A 19 -17.34 1.25 14.84
C PRO A 19 -15.96 1.79 15.22
N ASN A 20 -15.87 3.11 15.38
CA ASN A 20 -14.66 3.83 15.78
C ASN A 20 -13.45 3.67 14.83
N TRP A 21 -13.67 3.33 13.55
CA TRP A 21 -12.59 3.22 12.56
C TRP A 21 -11.63 4.42 12.57
N LYS A 22 -12.16 5.65 12.63
CA LYS A 22 -11.34 6.86 12.61
C LYS A 22 -10.32 6.91 13.74
N ALA A 23 -10.72 6.52 14.95
CA ALA A 23 -9.81 6.48 16.10
C ALA A 23 -8.73 5.40 15.94
N LEU A 24 -9.10 4.23 15.41
CA LEU A 24 -8.17 3.14 15.11
C LEU A 24 -7.17 3.52 14.02
N ARG A 25 -7.63 4.22 12.98
CA ARG A 25 -6.76 4.78 11.93
C ARG A 25 -5.74 5.75 12.52
N ASP A 26 -6.21 6.71 13.31
CA ASP A 26 -5.32 7.72 13.90
C ASP A 26 -4.26 7.06 14.80
N GLU A 27 -4.63 6.05 15.59
CA GLU A 27 -3.67 5.27 16.39
C GLU A 27 -2.68 4.49 15.51
N PHE A 28 -3.15 3.86 14.44
CA PHE A 28 -2.32 3.07 13.54
C PHE A 28 -1.32 3.95 12.77
N VAL A 29 -1.77 5.05 12.17
CA VAL A 29 -0.93 5.97 11.37
C VAL A 29 0.12 6.66 12.23
N ASN A 30 -0.20 7.00 13.49
CA ASN A 30 0.76 7.62 14.40
C ASN A 30 1.93 6.69 14.79
N ASN A 31 1.71 5.37 14.74
CA ASN A 31 2.69 4.37 15.15
C ASN A 31 3.35 3.64 13.99
N ASN A 32 2.71 3.65 12.81
CA ASN A 32 3.17 2.97 11.60
C ASN A 32 3.16 3.95 10.43
N PRO A 33 4.32 4.32 9.87
CA PRO A 33 4.35 5.06 8.62
C PRO A 33 3.68 4.20 7.54
N GLY A 34 2.65 4.73 6.90
CA GLY A 34 1.99 4.10 5.76
C GLY A 34 2.66 4.50 4.44
N LEU A 35 2.45 3.71 3.40
CA LEU A 35 2.75 4.13 2.03
C LEU A 35 1.71 5.13 1.55
N GLU A 36 2.08 6.01 0.62
CA GLU A 36 1.11 6.82 -0.11
C GLU A 36 0.55 6.03 -1.31
N SER A 37 -0.67 6.37 -1.74
CA SER A 37 -1.25 5.81 -2.98
C SER A 37 -0.35 6.01 -4.21
N LYS A 38 0.45 7.08 -4.20
CA LYS A 38 1.42 7.38 -5.24
C LYS A 38 2.53 6.31 -5.33
N ASP A 39 2.99 5.79 -4.21
CA ASP A 39 4.06 4.77 -4.18
C ASP A 39 3.62 3.49 -4.91
N ILE A 40 2.34 3.12 -4.77
CA ILE A 40 1.78 1.95 -5.46
C ILE A 40 1.60 2.23 -6.95
N THR A 41 1.19 3.45 -7.30
CA THR A 41 1.06 3.89 -8.70
C THR A 41 2.41 3.81 -9.42
N ASP A 42 3.48 4.28 -8.78
CA ASP A 42 4.83 4.24 -9.34
C ASP A 42 5.33 2.80 -9.53
N ALA A 43 5.00 1.88 -8.62
CA ALA A 43 5.34 0.47 -8.77
C ALA A 43 4.60 -0.23 -9.91
N VAL A 44 3.33 0.12 -10.13
CA VAL A 44 2.57 -0.35 -11.31
C VAL A 44 3.21 0.18 -12.60
N ILE A 45 3.56 1.47 -12.64
CA ILE A 45 4.26 2.06 -13.79
C ILE A 45 5.58 1.36 -14.04
N TYR A 46 6.38 1.12 -12.99
CA TYR A 46 7.64 0.38 -13.08
C TYR A 46 7.44 -1.01 -13.70
N THR A 47 6.41 -1.74 -13.23
CA THR A 47 6.07 -3.07 -13.74
C THR A 47 5.72 -3.06 -15.22
N LEU A 48 4.92 -2.08 -15.66
CA LEU A 48 4.48 -1.97 -17.04
C LEU A 48 5.54 -1.39 -17.97
N SER A 49 6.53 -0.68 -17.43
CA SER A 49 7.59 -0.03 -18.21
C SER A 49 8.74 -0.98 -18.56
N THR A 50 8.73 -2.23 -18.10
CA THR A 50 9.79 -3.19 -18.44
C THR A 50 9.73 -3.63 -19.90
N PRO A 51 10.87 -3.95 -20.56
CA PRO A 51 10.88 -4.44 -21.94
C PRO A 51 10.00 -5.70 -22.14
N PRO A 52 9.48 -5.98 -23.35
CA PRO A 52 8.56 -7.11 -23.59
C PRO A 52 9.09 -8.50 -23.23
N GLN A 53 10.41 -8.66 -23.23
CA GLN A 53 11.10 -9.91 -22.83
C GLN A 53 11.25 -10.06 -21.31
N VAL A 54 10.86 -9.07 -20.53
CA VAL A 54 10.93 -9.04 -19.07
C VAL A 54 9.50 -9.14 -18.52
N GLN A 55 9.30 -10.10 -17.63
CA GLN A 55 8.03 -10.27 -16.94
C GLN A 55 8.25 -10.21 -15.43
N ILE A 56 7.67 -9.20 -14.79
CA ILE A 56 7.59 -9.15 -13.34
C ILE A 56 6.33 -9.89 -12.89
N HIS A 57 6.51 -11.00 -12.18
CA HIS A 57 5.38 -11.81 -11.71
C HIS A 57 4.73 -11.22 -10.45
N GLU A 58 5.54 -10.71 -9.53
CA GLU A 58 5.13 -10.24 -8.20
C GLU A 58 5.99 -9.05 -7.78
N ILE A 59 5.36 -8.03 -7.17
CA ILE A 59 6.04 -6.98 -6.42
C ILE A 59 5.40 -6.87 -5.03
N THR A 60 6.19 -7.07 -3.98
CA THR A 60 5.76 -6.76 -2.60
C THR A 60 6.39 -5.45 -2.13
N ILE A 61 5.59 -4.54 -1.60
CA ILE A 61 6.03 -3.21 -1.15
C ILE A 61 5.62 -3.03 0.30
N ARG A 62 6.57 -2.68 1.18
CA ARG A 62 6.31 -2.46 2.61
C ARG A 62 6.84 -1.09 3.03
N PRO A 63 6.12 -0.34 3.87
CA PRO A 63 6.65 0.89 4.42
C PRO A 63 7.85 0.63 5.33
N ILE A 64 8.84 1.52 5.26
CA ILE A 64 10.02 1.44 6.12
C ILE A 64 9.63 1.89 7.53
N GLY A 65 9.93 1.06 8.54
CA GLY A 65 9.65 1.39 9.94
C GLY A 65 8.27 0.94 10.44
N GLU A 66 7.51 0.24 9.61
CA GLU A 66 6.31 -0.50 10.04
C GLU A 66 6.67 -1.49 11.18
N LYS A 67 6.00 -1.36 12.32
CA LYS A 67 6.10 -2.30 13.44
C LYS A 67 4.89 -3.25 13.33
N PHE A 68 5.19 -4.54 13.16
CA PHE A 68 4.25 -5.64 12.86
C PHE A 68 2.85 -5.53 13.47
#